data_AF-A0A5J4IZD9-F1
#
_entry.id   AF-A0A5J4IZD9-F1
#
_cell.length_a   1.000
_cell.length_b   1.000
_cell.length_c   1.000
_cell.angle_alpha   90.00
_cell.angle_beta   90.00
_cell.angle_gamma   90.00
#
_symmetry.space_group_name_H-M   'P 1'
#
loop_
_entity.id
_entity.type
_entity.pdbx_description
1 polymer ?
#
loop_
_entity_poly.entity_id
_entity_poly.type
_entity_poly.pdbx_seq_one_letter_code
_entity_poly.pdbx_strand_id
1 'polypeptide(L)' 'MGKLRCKIKGHNLTTVSTANVLIKKYECSHCKQQYTVNGYGKIVKMDSVWEKNHQLFINYFERNAAV' A
#
# COMPACT_ATOMS: atom_id res chain seq x y z
N MET A 1 -18.54 2.93 -11.66
CA MET A 1 -19.41 2.48 -10.54
C MET A 1 -18.65 2.18 -9.23
N GLY A 2 -17.47 1.57 -9.26
CA GLY A 2 -16.72 1.17 -8.05
C GLY A 2 -16.40 2.29 -7.04
N LYS A 3 -16.00 3.48 -7.50
CA LYS A 3 -15.69 4.63 -6.61
C LYS A 3 -16.89 5.08 -5.77
N LEU A 4 -18.09 5.11 -6.35
CA LEU A 4 -19.32 5.47 -5.64
C LEU A 4 -19.67 4.43 -4.57
N ARG A 5 -19.51 3.14 -4.91
CA ARG A 5 -19.68 2.03 -3.95
C ARG A 5 -18.73 2.19 -2.75
N CYS A 6 -17.47 2.53 -2.97
CA CYS A 6 -16.52 2.75 -1.88
C CYS A 6 -16.88 3.95 -0.99
N LYS A 7 -17.47 5.00 -1.56
CA LYS A 7 -17.92 6.17 -0.78
C LYS A 7 -19.05 5.82 0.20
N ILE A 8 -19.90 4.85 -0.14
CA ILE A 8 -21.08 4.47 0.65
C ILE A 8 -20.78 3.27 1.57
N LYS A 9 -20.11 2.24 1.06
CA LYS A 9 -19.87 0.97 1.75
C LYS A 9 -18.46 0.80 2.30
N GLY A 10 -17.58 1.78 2.07
CA GLY A 10 -16.17 1.67 2.38
C GLY A 10 -15.38 0.85 1.36
N HIS A 11 -14.06 0.90 1.51
CA HIS A 11 -13.14 0.14 0.67
C HIS A 11 -13.06 -1.32 1.14
N ASN A 12 -13.26 -2.25 0.21
CA ASN A 12 -12.97 -3.66 0.45
C ASN A 12 -11.52 -3.93 0.00
N LEU A 13 -10.60 -3.98 0.97
CA LEU A 13 -9.16 -4.06 0.72
C LEU A 13 -8.66 -5.51 0.79
N THR A 14 -7.86 -5.90 -0.19
CA THR A 14 -7.15 -7.19 -0.24
C THR A 14 -5.66 -6.95 -0.27
N THR A 15 -4.89 -7.73 0.49
CA THR A 15 -3.43 -7.66 0.50
C THR A 15 -2.87 -7.97 -0.88
N VAL A 16 -1.91 -7.16 -1.32
CA VAL A 16 -1.11 -7.39 -2.53
C VAL A 16 0.27 -7.88 -2.08
N SER A 17 0.72 -8.99 -2.67
CA SER A 17 2.06 -9.52 -2.38
C SER A 17 3.14 -8.49 -2.72
N THR A 18 4.09 -8.32 -1.82
CA THR A 18 5.25 -7.43 -1.99
C THR A 18 6.54 -8.24 -1.77
N ALA A 19 7.64 -7.78 -2.37
CA ALA A 19 8.95 -8.40 -2.18
C ALA A 19 9.44 -8.31 -0.72
N ASN A 20 8.95 -7.34 0.05
CA ASN A 20 9.35 -7.10 1.42
C ASN A 20 8.15 -7.16 2.38
N VAL A 21 8.18 -8.11 3.33
CA VAL A 21 7.09 -8.37 4.29
C VAL A 21 6.79 -7.20 5.23
N LEU A 22 7.74 -6.28 5.43
CA LEU A 22 7.55 -5.07 6.23
C LEU A 22 6.74 -4.01 5.49
N ILE A 23 6.66 -4.12 4.17
CA ILE A 23 5.99 -3.15 3.30
C ILE A 23 4.66 -3.73 2.84
N LYS A 24 3.57 -3.26 3.45
CA LYS A 24 2.22 -3.76 3.17
C LYS A 24 1.55 -2.94 2.07
N LYS A 25 1.15 -3.58 0.97
CA LYS A 25 0.30 -3.00 -0.07
C LYS A 25 -1.08 -3.65 -0.05
N TYR A 26 -2.10 -2.86 -0.35
CA TYR A 26 -3.47 -3.34 -0.52
C TYR A 26 -4.09 -2.78 -1.80
N GLU A 27 -5.01 -3.53 -2.38
CA GLU A 27 -5.85 -3.08 -3.49
C GLU A 27 -7.32 -3.17 -3.08
N CYS A 28 -8.11 -2.15 -3.44
CA CYS A 28 -9.54 -2.24 -3.27
C CYS A 28 -10.20 -3.03 -4.41
N SER A 29 -10.91 -4.11 -4.09
CA SER A 29 -11.59 -4.94 -5.09
C SER A 29 -12.65 -4.20 -5.91
N HIS A 30 -13.26 -3.16 -5.34
CA HIS A 30 -14.31 -2.37 -5.98
C HIS A 30 -13.79 -1.27 -6.91
N CYS A 31 -12.80 -0.48 -6.47
CA CYS A 31 -12.34 0.71 -7.18
C CYS A 31 -10.92 0.61 -7.74
N LYS A 32 -10.22 -0.51 -7.47
CA LYS A 32 -8.86 -0.79 -7.94
C LYS A 32 -7.81 0.24 -7.51
N GLN A 33 -8.14 1.08 -6.53
CA GLN A 33 -7.18 1.98 -5.90
C GLN A 33 -6.29 1.18 -4.95
N GLN A 34 -5.03 1.57 -4.90
CA GLN A 34 -4.04 0.97 -4.02
C GLN A 34 -3.90 1.78 -2.73
N TYR A 35 -3.48 1.09 -1.67
CA TYR A 35 -3.30 1.62 -0.33
C TYR A 35 -2.04 1.00 0.31
N THR A 36 -1.52 1.65 1.34
CA THR A 36 -0.42 1.15 2.18
C THR A 36 -0.66 1.48 3.64
N VAL A 37 0.18 0.96 4.53
CA VAL A 37 0.25 1.34 5.94
C VAL A 37 1.39 2.34 6.14
N ASN A 38 1.09 3.46 6.79
CA ASN A 38 2.13 4.42 7.19
C ASN A 38 2.87 3.97 8.47
N GLY A 39 3.90 4.73 8.88
CA GLY A 39 4.67 4.42 10.09
C GLY A 39 3.89 4.44 11.42
N TYR A 40 2.65 4.95 11.41
CA TYR A 40 1.74 4.95 12.57
C TYR A 40 0.68 3.83 12.50
N GLY A 41 0.80 2.90 11.56
CA GLY A 41 -0.17 1.80 11.41
C GLY A 41 -1.47 2.18 10.70
N LYS A 42 -1.61 3.41 10.18
CA LYS A 42 -2.83 3.84 9.48
C LYS A 42 -2.78 3.47 8.00
N ILE A 43 -3.92 2.99 7.49
CA ILE A 43 -4.09 2.75 6.06
C ILE A 43 -4.25 4.10 5.34
N VAL A 44 -3.39 4.35 4.37
CA VAL A 44 -3.36 5.56 3.55
C VAL A 44 -3.41 5.18 2.07
N LYS A 45 -3.96 6.08 1.25
CA LYS A 45 -4.03 5.87 -0.20
C LYS A 45 -2.63 5.87 -0.79
N MET A 46 -2.37 4.93 -1.72
CA MET A 46 -1.16 4.93 -2.53
C MET A 46 -1.25 6.09 -3.54
N ASP A 47 -0.38 7.07 -3.37
CA ASP A 47 -0.12 8.14 -4.32
C ASP A 47 1.37 8.15 -4.70
N SER A 48 1.79 9.13 -5.49
CA SER A 48 3.17 9.21 -5.96
C SER A 48 4.19 9.45 -4.83
N VAL A 49 3.78 10.02 -3.70
CA VAL A 49 4.65 10.23 -2.53
C VAL A 49 4.85 8.90 -1.81
N TRP A 50 3.76 8.15 -1.58
CA TRP A 50 3.84 6.83 -0.96
C TRP A 50 4.56 5.80 -1.82
N GLU A 51 4.43 5.88 -3.15
CA GLU A 51 5.18 5.02 -4.05
C GLU A 51 6.69 5.26 -3.91
N LYS A 52 7.13 6.53 -3.92
CA LYS A 52 8.54 6.90 -3.70
C LYS A 52 9.02 6.45 -2.32
N ASN A 53 8.22 6.66 -1.28
CA ASN A 53 8.56 6.23 0.07
C ASN A 53 8.78 4.71 0.14
N HIS A 54 7.91 3.91 -0.48
CA HIS A 54 8.11 2.47 -0.58
C HIS A 54 9.40 2.09 -1.28
N GLN A 55 9.72 2.72 -2.42
CA GLN A 55 10.97 2.46 -3.12
C GLN A 55 12.19 2.74 -2.24
N LEU A 56 12.16 3.83 -1.45
CA LEU A 56 13.24 4.14 -0.50
C LEU A 56 13.39 3.05 0.57
N PHE A 57 12.28 2.58 1.16
CA PHE A 57 12.32 1.52 2.16
C PHE A 57 12.77 0.18 1.57
N ILE A 58 12.30 -0.19 0.37
CA ILE A 58 12.77 -1.40 -0.34
C ILE A 58 14.28 -1.33 -0.50
N ASN A 59 14.80 -0.24 -1.09
CA ASN A 59 16.23 -0.05 -1.30
C ASN A 59 17.03 -0.07 0.01
N TYR A 60 16.50 0.53 1.08
CA TYR A 60 17.13 0.49 2.39
C TYR A 60 17.21 -0.95 2.91
N PHE A 61 16.09 -1.68 2.93
CA PHE A 61 16.07 -3.04 3.48
C PHE A 61 16.90 -4.02 2.64
N GLU A 62 16.87 -3.93 1.31
CA GLU A 62 17.67 -4.79 0.44
C GLU A 62 19.17 -4.57 0.64
N ARG A 63 19.61 -3.32 0.84
CA ARG A 63 21.03 -3.01 1.13
C ARG A 63 21.47 -3.51 2.51
N ASN A 64 20.60 -3.45 3.50
CA ASN A 64 20.92 -3.86 4.87
C ASN A 64 20.70 -5.36 5.14
N ALA A 65 19.94 -6.06 4.29
CA ALA A 65 19.79 -7.52 4.38
C ALA A 65 20.96 -8.28 3.72
N ALA A 66 21.81 -7.59 2.96
CA ALA A 66 22.99 -8.15 2.30
C ALA A 66 24.29 -8.06 3.13
N VAL A 67 24.18 -7.66 4.40
CA VAL A 67 25.26 -7.58 5.41
C VAL A 67 24.96 -8.61 6.50
#